data_AF-A0A4Y9R966-F1
#
_entry.id   AF-A0A4Y9R966-F1
#
_cell.length_a   1.000
_cell.length_b   1.000
_cell.length_c   1.000
_cell.angle_alpha   90.00
_cell.angle_beta   90.00
_cell.angle_gamma   90.00
#
_symmetry.space_group_name_H-M   'P 1'
#
loop_
_entity.id
_entity.type
_entity.pdbx_description
1 polymer ?
#
loop_
_entity_poly.entity_id
_entity_poly.type
_entity_poly.pdbx_seq_one_letter_code
_entity_poly.pdbx_strand_id
1 'polypeptide(L)'
;MDWARRRGCRCRADRCRGCAPAARAPRVRAESRPNGALRVQGRAAGSRCSCRRRRYGRVTAAGRQRLHSAGRIRCSERHHDEPSASTCRYDRSRRMTLPCRRLWWLDATAPTLGASGTLRASAQPEKTMTMLVLGLVLFLGIHLVPAVPSLRRTVAAGLGENRYKRAFTIVSFLGLILIVVGYMRAPSEPYVFAPFVGAIHAAPLVMPVSFVLLAAANMKTRIRASLKHPMLIGVGLWALVHLLANGELKATVLFGSFLAYAVLDFLSAASRHAVKPFAPVARQDMIAVASGVVLALLVMTFHRWIFGVKVVPWGV
;
A
#
# COMPACT_ATOMS: atom_id res chain seq x y z
N MET A 1 -35.36 19.74 -35.73
CA MET A 1 -34.54 18.52 -35.81
C MET A 1 -33.21 18.86 -35.12
N ASP A 2 -33.09 18.98 -33.81
CA ASP A 2 -33.42 18.12 -32.65
C ASP A 2 -32.22 17.26 -32.17
N TRP A 3 -31.96 17.33 -30.85
CA TRP A 3 -31.01 16.59 -29.98
C TRP A 3 -29.49 16.87 -30.07
N ALA A 4 -28.87 17.62 -29.15
CA ALA A 4 -28.62 17.40 -27.70
C ALA A 4 -27.37 16.53 -27.34
N ARG A 5 -26.33 17.25 -26.91
CA ARG A 5 -25.47 17.03 -25.72
C ARG A 5 -25.28 15.58 -25.21
N ARG A 6 -24.04 15.09 -25.25
CA ARG A 6 -23.50 14.19 -24.19
C ARG A 6 -22.41 14.91 -23.42
N ARG A 7 -22.78 15.32 -22.20
CA ARG A 7 -21.89 15.86 -21.18
C ARG A 7 -21.27 14.68 -20.41
N GLY A 8 -19.95 14.55 -20.46
CA GLY A 8 -19.20 13.85 -19.41
C GLY A 8 -19.03 14.81 -18.23
N CYS A 9 -19.95 14.79 -17.27
CA CYS A 9 -19.81 15.58 -16.05
C CYS A 9 -18.97 14.81 -15.02
N ARG A 10 -17.83 15.42 -14.71
CA ARG A 10 -16.90 15.13 -13.63
C ARG A 10 -17.63 15.21 -12.28
N CYS A 11 -17.36 14.26 -11.37
CA CYS A 11 -17.56 14.48 -9.95
C CYS A 11 -16.42 15.39 -9.46
N ARG A 12 -16.72 16.66 -9.26
CA ARG A 12 -15.90 17.58 -8.46
C ARG A 12 -16.69 17.85 -7.18
N ALA A 13 -16.17 17.34 -6.07
CA ALA A 13 -16.60 17.72 -4.75
C ALA A 13 -16.14 19.16 -4.51
N ASP A 14 -17.04 20.13 -4.67
CA ASP A 14 -16.77 21.50 -4.24
C ASP A 14 -18.11 22.19 -3.92
N ARG A 15 -18.23 22.68 -2.68
CA ARG A 15 -19.26 23.59 -2.12
C ARG A 15 -20.53 22.97 -1.50
N CYS A 16 -20.37 22.34 -0.34
CA CYS A 16 -21.31 22.62 0.75
C CYS A 16 -20.91 23.98 1.35
N ARG A 17 -21.58 25.07 0.95
CA ARG A 17 -21.57 26.34 1.69
C ARG A 17 -22.94 26.54 2.32
N GLY A 18 -22.95 26.65 3.65
CA GLY A 18 -23.95 27.40 4.40
C GLY A 18 -25.19 26.64 4.88
N CYS A 19 -25.09 26.04 6.07
CA CYS A 19 -26.19 26.06 7.04
C CYS A 19 -25.65 26.73 8.31
N ALA A 20 -26.10 27.95 8.59
CA ALA A 20 -25.81 28.64 9.84
C ALA A 20 -26.52 27.92 11.01
N PRO A 21 -25.92 27.84 12.21
CA PRO A 21 -26.61 27.32 13.38
C PRO A 21 -27.67 28.32 13.84
N ALA A 22 -28.92 27.89 13.93
CA ALA A 22 -29.97 28.67 14.58
C ALA A 22 -29.68 28.73 16.09
N ALA A 23 -29.33 29.93 16.56
CA ALA A 23 -29.20 30.24 17.97
C ALA A 23 -30.56 30.15 18.67
N ARG A 24 -30.67 29.24 19.65
CA ARG A 24 -31.35 29.36 20.96
C ARG A 24 -31.70 27.97 21.50
N ALA A 25 -31.20 27.66 22.69
CA ALA A 25 -31.55 26.45 23.43
C ALA A 25 -33.05 26.48 23.83
N PRO A 26 -33.77 25.34 23.78
CA PRO A 26 -35.14 25.28 24.27
C PRO A 26 -35.16 25.40 25.80
N ARG A 27 -35.94 26.34 26.35
CA ARG A 27 -36.26 26.39 27.78
C ARG A 27 -37.19 25.22 28.12
N VAL A 28 -36.71 24.28 28.93
CA VAL A 28 -37.53 23.21 29.53
C VAL A 28 -38.09 23.74 30.86
N ARG A 29 -39.42 23.74 31.02
CA ARG A 29 -40.08 23.99 32.31
C ARG A 29 -40.64 22.66 32.81
N ALA A 30 -40.22 22.25 34.00
CA ALA A 30 -40.74 21.06 34.68
C ALA A 30 -41.77 21.50 35.73
N GLU A 31 -42.97 20.92 35.69
CA GLU A 31 -43.99 21.07 36.74
C GLU A 31 -44.15 19.72 37.44
N SER A 32 -44.07 19.74 38.78
CA SER A 32 -44.31 18.58 39.64
C SER A 32 -45.80 18.43 39.91
N ARG A 33 -46.32 17.21 39.76
CA ARG A 33 -47.67 16.82 40.25
C ARG A 33 -47.55 16.09 41.59
N PRO A 34 -48.57 16.16 42.46
CA PRO A 34 -48.56 15.56 43.80
C PRO A 34 -48.42 14.02 43.83
N ASN A 35 -48.51 13.32 42.68
CA ASN A 35 -48.36 11.86 42.59
C ASN A 35 -47.03 11.41 41.95
N GLY A 36 -45.99 12.24 41.93
CA GLY A 36 -44.62 11.83 41.59
C GLY A 36 -44.30 11.58 40.10
N ALA A 37 -45.23 11.83 39.17
CA ALA A 37 -44.97 11.70 37.73
C ALA A 37 -44.48 13.02 37.10
N LEU A 38 -43.31 13.00 36.43
CA LEU A 38 -42.78 14.12 35.62
C LEU A 38 -43.30 14.04 34.18
N ARG A 39 -43.91 15.12 33.68
CA ARG A 39 -44.31 15.26 32.27
C ARG A 39 -43.43 16.31 31.60
N VAL A 40 -42.61 15.88 30.63
CA VAL A 40 -41.78 16.79 29.81
C VAL A 40 -42.49 17.05 28.49
N GLN A 41 -42.94 18.29 28.25
CA GLN A 41 -43.45 18.73 26.94
C GLN A 41 -42.38 19.59 26.24
N GLY A 42 -41.81 19.08 25.15
CA GLY A 42 -40.96 19.85 24.23
C GLY A 42 -41.69 20.11 22.91
N ARG A 43 -41.75 21.37 22.46
CA ARG A 43 -42.12 21.72 21.07
C ARG A 43 -40.85 21.67 20.20
N ALA A 44 -40.82 20.78 19.21
CA ALA A 44 -39.74 20.75 18.22
C ALA A 44 -39.89 21.94 17.25
N ALA A 45 -38.86 22.78 17.15
CA ALA A 45 -38.78 23.83 16.14
C ALA A 45 -38.48 23.17 14.77
N GLY A 46 -39.45 23.20 13.86
CA GLY A 46 -39.30 22.67 12.52
C GLY A 46 -38.49 23.60 11.61
N SER A 47 -37.32 23.16 11.15
CA SER A 47 -36.64 23.77 10.00
C SER A 47 -37.21 23.19 8.71
N ARG A 48 -37.91 24.00 7.91
CA ARG A 48 -38.40 23.62 6.57
C ARG A 48 -37.24 23.67 5.57
N CYS A 49 -36.85 22.53 5.00
CA CYS A 49 -36.02 22.49 3.79
C CYS A 49 -36.92 22.17 2.59
N SER A 50 -37.07 23.10 1.65
CA SER A 50 -37.79 22.88 0.40
C SER A 50 -36.87 22.26 -0.66
N CYS A 51 -37.08 20.98 -0.99
CA CYS A 51 -36.47 20.37 -2.18
C CYS A 51 -37.40 20.55 -3.39
N ARG A 52 -36.99 21.40 -4.34
CA ARG A 52 -37.69 21.58 -5.63
C ARG A 52 -37.42 20.35 -6.50
N ARG A 53 -38.47 19.59 -6.82
CA ARG A 53 -38.42 18.42 -7.72
C ARG A 53 -37.92 18.83 -9.13
N ARG A 54 -36.94 18.11 -9.68
CA ARG A 54 -36.81 17.90 -11.13
C ARG A 54 -36.84 16.40 -11.40
N ARG A 55 -37.89 15.94 -12.10
CA ARG A 55 -38.02 14.60 -12.68
C ARG A 55 -37.11 14.48 -13.91
N TYR A 56 -36.47 13.33 -14.10
CA TYR A 56 -36.07 12.59 -15.33
C TYR A 56 -35.10 11.49 -14.83
N GLY A 57 -35.10 10.20 -15.15
CA GLY A 57 -35.82 9.28 -16.04
C GLY A 57 -35.19 7.88 -15.83
N ARG A 58 -35.90 6.80 -16.22
CA ARG A 58 -35.61 5.37 -15.98
C ARG A 58 -34.19 4.88 -16.33
N VAL A 59 -33.67 3.93 -15.53
CA VAL A 59 -32.64 2.95 -15.94
C VAL A 59 -33.23 1.54 -15.82
N THR A 60 -33.12 0.77 -16.90
CA THR A 60 -33.54 -0.63 -17.03
C THR A 60 -32.53 -1.60 -16.42
N ALA A 61 -33.05 -2.79 -16.08
CA ALA A 61 -32.46 -3.90 -15.34
C ALA A 61 -31.10 -4.43 -15.83
N ALA A 62 -30.25 -4.82 -14.88
CA ALA A 62 -29.61 -6.15 -14.75
C ALA A 62 -28.29 -6.03 -13.98
N GLY A 63 -28.14 -6.74 -12.86
CA GLY A 63 -26.88 -6.84 -12.13
C GLY A 63 -27.05 -7.20 -10.67
N ARG A 64 -27.14 -8.50 -10.38
CA ARG A 64 -27.18 -9.07 -9.02
C ARG A 64 -25.90 -8.74 -8.26
N GLN A 65 -26.03 -8.15 -7.08
CA GLN A 65 -25.20 -8.53 -5.92
C GLN A 65 -26.08 -8.58 -4.66
N ARG A 66 -26.14 -9.79 -4.08
CA ARG A 66 -26.55 -10.12 -2.71
C ARG A 66 -25.36 -9.75 -1.80
N LEU A 67 -25.43 -9.45 -0.50
CA LEU A 67 -26.38 -9.63 0.59
C LEU A 67 -26.21 -8.44 1.56
N HIS A 68 -27.29 -7.96 2.17
CA HIS A 68 -27.38 -7.70 3.62
C HIS A 68 -28.84 -7.45 3.99
N SER A 69 -29.34 -8.25 4.95
CA SER A 69 -30.55 -8.06 5.77
C SER A 69 -31.91 -7.89 5.06
N ALA A 70 -32.79 -8.84 5.35
CA ALA A 70 -34.15 -8.95 4.82
C ALA A 70 -35.08 -7.82 5.31
N GLY A 71 -35.71 -7.14 4.34
CA GLY A 71 -36.89 -6.31 4.53
C GLY A 71 -37.41 -5.83 3.16
N ARG A 72 -38.53 -6.39 2.68
CA ARG A 72 -39.19 -5.87 1.47
C ARG A 72 -40.21 -4.80 1.88
N ILE A 73 -39.97 -3.57 1.47
CA ILE A 73 -40.98 -2.50 1.51
C ILE A 73 -41.86 -2.69 0.28
N ARG A 74 -43.18 -2.86 0.49
CA ARG A 74 -44.17 -2.93 -0.59
C ARG A 74 -45.06 -1.69 -0.49
N CYS A 75 -44.92 -0.75 -1.41
CA CYS A 75 -45.82 0.39 -1.54
C CYS A 75 -46.88 0.04 -2.58
N SER A 76 -48.16 0.00 -2.20
CA SER A 76 -49.26 0.00 -3.16
C SER A 76 -49.73 1.44 -3.36
N GLU A 77 -49.63 1.96 -4.57
CA GLU A 77 -50.29 3.21 -4.96
C GLU A 77 -51.80 2.95 -5.05
N ARG A 78 -52.59 3.69 -4.28
CA ARG A 78 -54.03 3.85 -4.53
C ARG A 78 -54.20 5.23 -5.14
N HIS A 79 -54.70 5.27 -6.38
CA HIS A 79 -55.20 6.48 -7.01
C HIS A 79 -56.52 6.85 -6.33
N HIS A 80 -56.62 8.07 -5.79
CA HIS A 80 -57.78 8.98 -5.83
C HIS A 80 -57.42 10.29 -5.10
N ASP A 81 -58.10 11.36 -5.50
CA ASP A 81 -57.76 12.77 -5.30
C ASP A 81 -57.73 13.26 -3.83
N GLU A 82 -56.78 14.18 -3.52
CA GLU A 82 -56.68 15.05 -2.32
C GLU A 82 -56.34 14.42 -0.93
N PRO A 83 -55.81 15.22 0.04
CA PRO A 83 -54.50 14.97 0.65
C PRO A 83 -54.58 14.10 1.91
N SER A 84 -54.36 12.80 1.77
CA SER A 84 -54.18 11.91 2.92
C SER A 84 -52.71 11.72 3.27
N ALA A 85 -52.39 11.98 4.53
CA ALA A 85 -51.10 11.68 5.14
C ALA A 85 -50.72 10.21 4.91
N SER A 86 -49.54 9.96 4.37
CA SER A 86 -48.98 8.62 4.25
C SER A 86 -48.66 8.09 5.66
N THR A 87 -49.57 7.33 6.25
CA THR A 87 -49.31 6.58 7.49
C THR A 87 -48.46 5.36 7.18
N CYS A 88 -47.16 5.42 7.49
CA CYS A 88 -46.32 4.22 7.55
C CYS A 88 -46.61 3.49 8.87
N ARG A 89 -47.23 2.30 8.78
CA ARG A 89 -47.44 1.39 9.92
C ARG A 89 -46.38 0.29 9.84
N TYR A 90 -45.55 0.15 10.89
CA TYR A 90 -44.60 -0.95 11.03
C TYR A 90 -45.34 -2.19 11.54
N ASP A 91 -45.61 -3.16 10.66
CA ASP A 91 -46.26 -4.41 11.03
C ASP A 91 -45.21 -5.45 11.47
N ARG A 92 -45.17 -5.72 12.78
CA ARG A 92 -44.33 -6.76 13.40
C ARG A 92 -45.20 -7.95 13.82
N SER A 93 -46.02 -8.50 12.93
CA SER A 93 -46.88 -9.63 13.28
C SER A 93 -47.00 -10.69 12.18
N ARG A 94 -45.96 -11.53 12.03
CA ARG A 94 -46.15 -12.92 11.57
C ARG A 94 -45.23 -13.87 12.36
N ARG A 95 -45.77 -14.40 13.46
CA ARG A 95 -45.35 -15.73 13.97
C ARG A 95 -45.84 -16.75 12.96
N MET A 96 -44.94 -17.41 12.24
CA MET A 96 -45.29 -18.64 11.53
C MET A 96 -45.27 -19.78 12.54
N THR A 97 -46.46 -20.18 12.96
CA THR A 97 -46.72 -21.51 13.51
C THR A 97 -46.67 -22.52 12.35
N LEU A 98 -45.68 -23.40 12.36
CA LEU A 98 -45.70 -24.64 11.58
C LEU A 98 -45.95 -25.81 12.53
N PRO A 99 -46.86 -26.75 12.18
CA PRO A 99 -47.17 -27.88 13.03
C PRO A 99 -46.17 -29.03 12.88
N CYS A 100 -45.92 -29.65 14.03
CA CYS A 100 -45.47 -31.00 14.32
C CYS A 100 -45.23 -31.98 13.14
N ARG A 101 -43.99 -32.49 13.02
CA ARG A 101 -43.79 -33.94 12.86
C ARG A 101 -42.42 -34.38 13.38
N ARG A 102 -42.47 -35.30 14.34
CA ARG A 102 -41.36 -36.10 14.85
C ARG A 102 -40.62 -36.79 13.70
N LEU A 103 -39.30 -36.70 13.69
CA LEU A 103 -38.43 -37.85 13.43
C LEU A 103 -37.32 -37.81 14.48
N TRP A 104 -37.46 -38.72 15.44
CA TRP A 104 -36.35 -39.20 16.28
C TRP A 104 -35.49 -40.12 15.41
N TRP A 105 -34.33 -40.56 15.92
CA TRP A 105 -33.31 -41.39 15.26
C TRP A 105 -32.20 -40.62 14.54
N LEU A 106 -31.19 -40.18 15.31
CA LEU A 106 -29.85 -40.79 15.32
C LEU A 106 -28.97 -40.05 16.33
N ASP A 107 -28.53 -40.78 17.34
CA ASP A 107 -27.39 -40.44 18.18
C ASP A 107 -26.14 -40.24 17.30
N ALA A 108 -25.46 -39.10 17.49
CA ALA A 108 -24.02 -39.00 17.28
C ALA A 108 -23.53 -37.66 17.90
N THR A 109 -23.02 -37.77 19.13
CA THR A 109 -21.86 -37.01 19.63
C THR A 109 -21.77 -35.55 19.22
N ALA A 110 -22.34 -34.66 20.04
CA ALA A 110 -21.87 -33.28 20.09
C ALA A 110 -20.37 -33.28 20.43
N PRO A 111 -19.48 -32.77 19.56
CA PRO A 111 -18.13 -32.47 19.98
C PRO A 111 -18.25 -31.29 20.94
N THR A 112 -17.80 -31.49 22.18
CA THR A 112 -17.39 -30.39 23.04
C THR A 112 -16.40 -29.55 22.24
N LEU A 113 -16.83 -28.37 21.79
CA LEU A 113 -15.95 -27.37 21.22
C LEU A 113 -15.00 -26.93 22.33
N GLY A 114 -13.87 -27.63 22.41
CA GLY A 114 -12.71 -27.19 23.18
C GLY A 114 -12.36 -25.79 22.71
N ALA A 115 -12.38 -24.86 23.66
CA ALA A 115 -11.80 -23.54 23.55
C ALA A 115 -10.27 -23.67 23.41
N SER A 116 -9.82 -24.10 22.24
CA SER A 116 -8.41 -24.25 21.88
C SER A 116 -8.20 -23.68 20.48
N GLY A 117 -8.61 -22.45 20.27
CA GLY A 117 -8.54 -21.85 18.94
C GLY A 117 -8.62 -20.34 19.01
N THR A 118 -7.58 -19.68 19.52
CA THR A 118 -7.28 -18.26 19.23
C THR A 118 -5.93 -17.81 19.83
N LEU A 119 -4.85 -18.58 19.64
CA LEU A 119 -3.49 -18.08 19.92
C LEU A 119 -2.52 -18.53 18.81
N ARG A 120 -2.76 -18.12 17.56
CA ARG A 120 -1.78 -18.29 16.48
C ARG A 120 -1.78 -17.18 15.43
N ALA A 121 -2.24 -15.99 15.79
CA ALA A 121 -2.26 -14.83 14.90
C ALA A 121 -1.16 -13.79 15.18
N SER A 122 -0.40 -13.91 16.27
CA SER A 122 0.55 -12.87 16.71
C SER A 122 2.04 -13.13 16.38
N ALA A 123 2.43 -14.36 16.01
CA ALA A 123 3.85 -14.73 15.86
C ALA A 123 4.44 -14.53 14.43
N GLN A 124 3.76 -13.79 13.56
CA GLN A 124 4.13 -13.65 12.14
C GLN A 124 4.93 -12.38 11.79
N PRO A 125 4.61 -11.18 12.30
CA PRO A 125 5.31 -9.95 11.87
C PRO A 125 6.79 -9.97 12.27
N GLU A 126 7.11 -10.43 13.48
CA GLU A 126 8.48 -10.56 13.98
C GLU A 126 9.35 -11.45 13.09
N LYS A 127 8.80 -12.57 12.59
CA LYS A 127 9.53 -13.52 11.75
C LYS A 127 9.81 -12.96 10.37
N THR A 128 8.88 -12.21 9.80
CA THR A 128 9.07 -11.59 8.47
C THR A 128 10.13 -10.48 8.48
N MET A 129 10.13 -9.63 9.51
CA MET A 129 11.18 -8.62 9.68
C MET A 129 12.54 -9.27 9.95
N THR A 130 12.56 -10.35 10.74
CA THR A 130 13.79 -11.13 10.97
C THR A 130 14.35 -11.70 9.66
N MET A 131 13.50 -12.23 8.76
CA MET A 131 13.94 -12.71 7.45
C MET A 131 14.55 -11.59 6.59
N LEU A 132 13.92 -10.42 6.57
CA LEU A 132 14.44 -9.26 5.84
C LEU A 132 15.81 -8.83 6.39
N VAL A 133 15.91 -8.67 7.72
CA VAL A 133 17.16 -8.26 8.38
C VAL A 133 18.26 -9.30 8.19
N LEU A 134 17.94 -10.59 8.34
CA LEU A 134 18.90 -11.67 8.10
C LEU A 134 19.38 -11.67 6.64
N GLY A 135 18.48 -11.47 5.68
CA GLY A 135 18.83 -11.31 4.27
C GLY A 135 19.78 -10.14 4.03
N LEU A 136 19.50 -8.98 4.66
CA LEU A 136 20.35 -7.80 4.58
C LEU A 136 21.73 -8.03 5.20
N VAL A 137 21.80 -8.66 6.37
CA VAL A 137 23.07 -8.99 7.02
C VAL A 137 23.90 -9.94 6.16
N LEU A 138 23.28 -10.99 5.59
CA LEU A 138 23.99 -11.92 4.72
C LEU A 138 24.46 -11.24 3.42
N PHE A 139 23.56 -10.52 2.76
CA PHE A 139 23.85 -9.89 1.47
C PHE A 139 24.85 -8.74 1.63
N LEU A 140 24.58 -7.75 2.48
CA LEU A 140 25.46 -6.60 2.65
C LEU A 140 26.76 -7.01 3.36
N GLY A 141 26.69 -7.92 4.33
CA GLY A 141 27.86 -8.41 5.06
C GLY A 141 28.89 -9.04 4.13
N ILE A 142 28.47 -9.93 3.23
CA ILE A 142 29.42 -10.54 2.27
C ILE A 142 29.97 -9.52 1.27
N HIS A 143 29.18 -8.52 0.86
CA HIS A 143 29.61 -7.43 -0.03
C HIS A 143 30.54 -6.42 0.65
N LEU A 144 30.49 -6.29 1.97
CA LEU A 144 31.45 -5.49 2.76
C LEU A 144 32.81 -6.18 2.89
N VAL A 145 32.92 -7.49 2.71
CA VAL A 145 34.20 -8.21 2.82
C VAL A 145 35.25 -7.67 1.83
N PRO A 146 34.96 -7.51 0.51
CA PRO A 146 35.88 -6.85 -0.42
C PRO A 146 36.21 -5.39 -0.08
N ALA A 147 35.34 -4.69 0.64
CA ALA A 147 35.59 -3.32 1.09
C ALA A 147 36.71 -3.26 2.16
N VAL A 148 37.05 -4.39 2.79
CA VAL A 148 38.16 -4.53 3.74
C VAL A 148 39.20 -5.51 3.18
N PRO A 149 40.23 -5.03 2.45
CA PRO A 149 41.15 -5.92 1.73
C PRO A 149 41.89 -6.93 2.60
N SER A 150 42.22 -6.57 3.85
CA SER A 150 42.84 -7.48 4.81
C SER A 150 41.93 -8.68 5.09
N LEU A 151 40.67 -8.44 5.42
CA LEU A 151 39.66 -9.46 5.65
C LEU A 151 39.49 -10.37 4.42
N ARG A 152 39.31 -9.77 3.24
CA ARG A 152 39.19 -10.53 1.98
C ARG A 152 40.41 -11.40 1.72
N ARG A 153 41.63 -10.91 1.95
CA ARG A 153 42.87 -11.69 1.78
C ARG A 153 42.95 -12.86 2.77
N THR A 154 42.66 -12.63 4.05
CA THR A 154 42.69 -13.68 5.08
C THR A 154 41.69 -14.80 4.76
N VAL A 155 40.46 -14.45 4.42
CA VAL A 155 39.42 -15.43 4.09
C VAL A 155 39.77 -16.20 2.80
N ALA A 156 40.25 -15.49 1.77
CA ALA A 156 40.65 -16.13 0.51
C ALA A 156 41.88 -17.03 0.67
N ALA A 157 42.82 -16.68 1.53
CA ALA A 157 44.00 -17.51 1.82
C ALA A 157 43.62 -18.84 2.51
N GLY A 158 42.65 -18.81 3.44
CA GLY A 158 42.19 -20.03 4.13
C GLY A 158 41.29 -20.94 3.27
N LEU A 159 40.44 -20.37 2.40
CA LEU A 159 39.48 -21.14 1.60
C LEU A 159 40.00 -21.50 0.20
N GLY A 160 40.93 -20.73 -0.33
CA GLY A 160 41.28 -20.70 -1.75
C GLY A 160 40.35 -19.80 -2.57
N GLU A 161 40.89 -19.16 -3.61
CA GLU A 161 40.20 -18.14 -4.42
C GLU A 161 38.89 -18.65 -5.04
N ASN A 162 38.88 -19.87 -5.58
CA ASN A 162 37.69 -20.44 -6.22
C ASN A 162 36.58 -20.79 -5.22
N ARG A 163 36.94 -21.30 -4.03
CA ARG A 163 35.97 -21.61 -2.99
C ARG A 163 35.39 -20.33 -2.39
N TYR A 164 36.23 -19.31 -2.19
CA TYR A 164 35.79 -17.98 -1.78
C TYR A 164 34.75 -17.40 -2.76
N LYS A 165 35.03 -17.40 -4.07
CA LYS A 165 34.08 -16.92 -5.08
C LYS A 165 32.76 -17.69 -5.09
N ARG A 166 32.80 -19.03 -4.99
CA ARG A 166 31.58 -19.84 -4.91
C ARG A 166 30.76 -19.53 -3.65
N ALA A 167 31.43 -19.45 -2.49
CA ALA A 167 30.78 -19.10 -1.24
C ALA A 167 30.18 -17.70 -1.30
N PHE A 168 30.91 -16.72 -1.84
CA PHE A 168 30.43 -15.36 -2.06
C PHE A 168 29.14 -15.35 -2.88
N THR A 169 29.11 -16.06 -4.02
CA THR A 169 27.93 -16.14 -4.87
C THR A 169 26.75 -16.79 -4.17
N ILE A 170 26.96 -17.92 -3.47
CA ILE A 170 25.89 -18.65 -2.77
C ILE A 170 25.30 -17.78 -1.64
N VAL A 171 26.16 -17.19 -0.79
CA VAL A 171 25.71 -16.33 0.32
C VAL A 171 24.99 -15.10 -0.21
N SER A 172 25.50 -14.47 -1.27
CA SER A 172 24.84 -13.32 -1.91
C SER A 172 23.47 -13.71 -2.47
N PHE A 173 23.38 -14.86 -3.15
CA PHE A 173 22.12 -15.32 -3.74
C PHE A 173 21.07 -15.67 -2.69
N LEU A 174 21.46 -16.39 -1.62
CA LEU A 174 20.58 -16.70 -0.50
C LEU A 174 20.14 -15.42 0.23
N GLY A 175 21.08 -14.50 0.49
CA GLY A 175 20.78 -13.20 1.07
C GLY A 175 19.76 -12.41 0.25
N LEU A 176 19.92 -12.38 -1.08
CA LEU A 176 18.97 -11.72 -1.98
C LEU A 176 17.58 -12.36 -1.94
N ILE A 177 17.49 -13.70 -1.96
CA ILE A 177 16.20 -14.40 -1.82
C ILE A 177 15.53 -14.03 -0.50
N LEU A 178 16.27 -14.02 0.61
CA LEU A 178 15.74 -13.65 1.92
C LEU A 178 15.27 -12.19 1.95
N ILE A 179 15.99 -11.26 1.32
CA ILE A 179 15.57 -9.87 1.19
C ILE A 179 14.24 -9.78 0.43
N VAL A 180 14.14 -10.40 -0.75
CA VAL A 180 12.94 -10.34 -1.60
C VAL A 180 11.74 -10.93 -0.85
N VAL A 181 11.90 -12.15 -0.32
CA VAL A 181 10.83 -12.85 0.37
C VAL A 181 10.44 -12.15 1.68
N GLY A 182 11.43 -11.68 2.44
CA GLY A 182 11.23 -10.92 3.67
C GLY A 182 10.47 -9.62 3.40
N TYR A 183 10.87 -8.86 2.39
CA TYR A 183 10.21 -7.61 2.02
C TYR A 183 8.77 -7.81 1.54
N MET A 184 8.52 -8.83 0.72
CA MET A 184 7.17 -9.18 0.24
C MET A 184 6.22 -9.57 1.37
N ARG A 185 6.73 -10.22 2.42
CA ARG A 185 5.92 -10.71 3.55
C ARG A 185 5.84 -9.74 4.71
N ALA A 186 6.80 -8.82 4.84
CA ALA A 186 6.84 -7.85 5.92
C ALA A 186 5.65 -6.88 5.83
N PRO A 187 5.05 -6.51 6.98
CA PRO A 187 3.94 -5.57 7.01
C PRO A 187 4.38 -4.18 6.51
N SER A 188 3.44 -3.43 5.94
CA SER A 188 3.65 -2.02 5.55
C SER A 188 3.46 -1.04 6.72
N GLU A 189 3.26 -1.54 7.94
CA GLU A 189 3.14 -0.75 9.16
C GLU A 189 4.15 -1.26 10.20
N PRO A 190 4.66 -0.42 11.11
CA PRO A 190 4.37 1.01 11.22
C PRO A 190 5.14 1.87 10.21
N TYR A 191 4.66 3.09 9.97
CA TYR A 191 5.47 4.17 9.40
C TYR A 191 6.42 4.75 10.44
N VAL A 192 7.70 4.91 10.07
CA VAL A 192 8.73 5.54 10.90
C VAL A 192 8.76 7.05 10.65
N PHE A 193 8.41 7.48 9.45
CA PHE A 193 8.25 8.88 9.07
C PHE A 193 7.24 9.02 7.92
N ALA A 194 6.76 10.24 7.68
CA ALA A 194 5.87 10.52 6.56
C ALA A 194 6.67 10.56 5.24
N PRO A 195 6.23 9.84 4.18
CA PRO A 195 6.85 9.90 2.87
C PRO A 195 6.99 11.34 2.33
N PHE A 196 8.16 11.68 1.81
CA PHE A 196 8.40 12.99 1.22
C PHE A 196 7.82 13.07 -0.20
N VAL A 197 6.81 13.92 -0.39
CA VAL A 197 6.11 14.10 -1.67
C VAL A 197 7.07 14.44 -2.81
N GLY A 198 8.09 15.25 -2.55
CA GLY A 198 9.11 15.57 -3.56
C GLY A 198 9.87 14.34 -4.04
N ALA A 199 10.23 13.42 -3.15
CA ALA A 199 10.91 12.18 -3.52
C ALA A 199 10.02 11.22 -4.31
N ILE A 200 8.72 11.17 -4.00
CA ILE A 200 7.74 10.38 -4.76
C ILE A 200 7.70 10.84 -6.23
N HIS A 201 7.69 12.15 -6.47
CA HIS A 201 7.71 12.71 -7.83
C HIS A 201 9.09 12.63 -8.49
N ALA A 202 10.17 12.70 -7.71
CA ALA A 202 11.53 12.61 -8.23
C ALA A 202 11.93 11.17 -8.59
N ALA A 203 11.39 10.15 -7.92
CA ALA A 203 11.80 8.76 -8.10
C ALA A 203 11.76 8.30 -9.58
N PRO A 204 10.68 8.52 -10.36
CA PRO A 204 10.65 8.15 -11.78
C PRO A 204 11.73 8.84 -12.64
N LEU A 205 12.23 10.00 -12.23
CA LEU A 205 13.27 10.75 -12.93
C LEU A 205 14.68 10.33 -12.50
N VAL A 206 14.86 10.04 -11.22
CA VAL A 206 16.14 9.58 -10.65
C VAL A 206 16.46 8.15 -11.09
N MET A 207 15.44 7.30 -11.27
CA MET A 207 15.65 5.89 -11.58
C MET A 207 16.37 5.60 -12.89
N PRO A 208 16.03 6.26 -14.03
CA PRO A 208 16.83 6.15 -15.24
C PRO A 208 18.31 6.47 -15.02
N VAL A 209 18.63 7.53 -14.27
CA VAL A 209 20.02 7.89 -13.94
C VAL A 209 20.69 6.77 -13.16
N SER A 210 20.04 6.27 -12.10
CA SER A 210 20.55 5.15 -11.30
C SER A 210 20.83 3.90 -12.13
N PHE A 211 19.90 3.49 -12.99
CA PHE A 211 20.07 2.30 -13.83
C PHE A 211 21.17 2.48 -14.89
N VAL A 212 21.33 3.67 -15.46
CA VAL A 212 22.44 3.97 -16.38
C VAL A 212 23.79 3.86 -15.67
N LEU A 213 23.89 4.35 -14.42
CA LEU A 213 25.11 4.23 -13.62
C LEU A 213 25.44 2.76 -13.28
N LEU A 214 24.43 1.96 -12.96
CA LEU A 214 24.58 0.52 -12.72
C LEU A 214 25.05 -0.22 -13.99
N ALA A 215 24.45 0.08 -15.15
CA ALA A 215 24.88 -0.50 -16.42
C ALA A 215 26.32 -0.12 -16.78
N ALA A 216 26.68 1.15 -16.57
CA ALA A 216 28.01 1.68 -16.85
C ALA A 216 29.12 1.06 -15.99
N ALA A 217 28.81 0.56 -14.79
CA ALA A 217 29.79 0.10 -13.82
C ALA A 217 30.65 -1.08 -14.29
N ASN A 218 30.10 -1.96 -15.13
CA ASN A 218 30.80 -3.15 -15.62
C ASN A 218 31.32 -2.99 -17.06
N MET A 219 31.25 -1.78 -17.61
CA MET A 219 31.68 -1.45 -18.96
C MET A 219 32.87 -0.47 -18.93
N LYS A 220 33.58 -0.30 -20.05
CA LYS A 220 34.65 0.68 -20.29
C LYS A 220 34.04 1.99 -20.81
N THR A 221 33.15 2.60 -20.03
CA THR A 221 32.44 3.86 -20.37
C THR A 221 33.20 5.09 -19.91
N ARG A 222 32.95 6.25 -20.54
CA ARG A 222 33.40 7.56 -20.03
C ARG A 222 32.75 7.88 -18.68
N ILE A 223 31.51 7.44 -18.47
CA ILE A 223 30.79 7.58 -17.19
C ILE A 223 31.60 6.93 -16.05
N ARG A 224 32.01 5.66 -16.22
CA ARG A 224 32.81 4.95 -15.22
C ARG A 224 34.19 5.57 -15.03
N ALA A 225 34.84 6.01 -16.11
CA ALA A 225 36.14 6.66 -16.02
C ALA A 225 36.08 7.97 -15.22
N SER A 226 35.00 8.75 -15.40
CA SER A 226 34.83 10.06 -14.75
C SER A 226 34.40 9.91 -13.29
N LEU A 227 33.39 9.07 -13.03
CA LEU A 227 32.80 8.91 -11.70
C LEU A 227 33.56 7.94 -10.80
N LYS A 228 34.45 7.11 -11.36
CA LYS A 228 35.25 6.07 -10.70
C LYS A 228 34.43 4.91 -10.11
N HIS A 229 33.36 5.20 -9.38
CA HIS A 229 32.49 4.24 -8.69
C HIS A 229 31.01 4.42 -9.05
N PRO A 230 30.62 4.38 -10.34
CA PRO A 230 29.23 4.62 -10.75
C PRO A 230 28.24 3.62 -10.14
N MET A 231 28.65 2.39 -9.83
CA MET A 231 27.77 1.42 -9.15
C MET A 231 27.29 1.93 -7.79
N LEU A 232 28.21 2.42 -6.95
CA LEU A 232 27.91 2.87 -5.60
C LEU A 232 27.10 4.17 -5.63
N ILE A 233 27.38 5.05 -6.58
CA ILE A 233 26.58 6.27 -6.80
C ILE A 233 25.16 5.89 -7.25
N GLY A 234 25.01 4.94 -8.18
CA GLY A 234 23.71 4.44 -8.63
C GLY A 234 22.90 3.82 -7.48
N VAL A 235 23.49 2.87 -6.74
CA VAL A 235 22.85 2.26 -5.56
C VAL A 235 22.49 3.32 -4.52
N GLY A 236 23.37 4.30 -4.26
CA GLY A 236 23.11 5.40 -3.34
C GLY A 236 21.94 6.28 -3.76
N LEU A 237 21.86 6.67 -5.05
CA LEU A 237 20.73 7.45 -5.57
C LEU A 237 19.42 6.66 -5.50
N TRP A 238 19.43 5.39 -5.90
CA TRP A 238 18.27 4.50 -5.77
C TRP A 238 17.80 4.38 -4.32
N ALA A 239 18.72 4.08 -3.41
CA ALA A 239 18.41 3.89 -2.00
C ALA A 239 17.90 5.19 -1.35
N LEU A 240 18.55 6.33 -1.64
CA LEU A 240 18.15 7.61 -1.07
C LEU A 240 16.75 8.03 -1.51
N VAL A 241 16.46 8.00 -2.82
CA VAL A 241 15.14 8.45 -3.31
C VAL A 241 14.03 7.53 -2.83
N HIS A 242 14.27 6.22 -2.76
CA HIS A 242 13.29 5.28 -2.23
C HIS A 242 13.12 5.40 -0.72
N LEU A 243 14.19 5.61 0.04
CA LEU A 243 14.09 5.87 1.48
C LEU A 243 13.20 7.09 1.73
N LEU A 244 13.43 8.20 1.01
CA LEU A 244 12.62 9.40 1.19
C LEU A 244 11.18 9.24 0.69
N ALA A 245 10.95 8.41 -0.33
CA ALA A 245 9.63 8.16 -0.91
C ALA A 245 8.80 7.11 -0.14
N ASN A 246 9.41 6.32 0.76
CA ASN A 246 8.75 5.23 1.48
C ASN A 246 9.03 5.35 2.99
N GLY A 247 7.98 5.53 3.78
CA GLY A 247 8.09 5.79 5.22
C GLY A 247 7.90 4.57 6.10
N GLU A 248 7.53 3.43 5.52
CA GLU A 248 7.29 2.18 6.23
C GLU A 248 8.59 1.62 6.84
N LEU A 249 8.48 0.94 7.99
CA LEU A 249 9.63 0.34 8.67
C LEU A 249 10.42 -0.62 7.77
N LYS A 250 9.76 -1.51 7.03
CA LYS A 250 10.44 -2.45 6.12
C LYS A 250 11.23 -1.75 5.01
N ALA A 251 10.68 -0.67 4.46
CA ALA A 251 11.32 0.11 3.40
C ALA A 251 12.48 0.91 3.97
N THR A 252 12.29 1.52 5.12
CA THR A 252 13.33 2.25 5.86
C THR A 252 14.53 1.35 6.14
N VAL A 253 14.30 0.14 6.64
CA VAL A 253 15.37 -0.83 6.93
C VAL A 253 16.08 -1.27 5.64
N LEU A 254 15.35 -1.60 4.59
CA LEU A 254 15.92 -2.00 3.30
C LEU A 254 16.78 -0.88 2.69
N PHE A 255 16.15 0.26 2.37
CA PHE A 255 16.80 1.35 1.66
C PHE A 255 17.86 2.05 2.53
N GLY A 256 17.61 2.20 3.83
CA GLY A 256 18.59 2.75 4.77
C GLY A 256 19.84 1.89 4.86
N SER A 257 19.71 0.56 4.88
CA SER A 257 20.86 -0.35 4.93
C SER A 257 21.67 -0.32 3.63
N PHE A 258 21.01 -0.27 2.47
CA PHE A 258 21.69 -0.11 1.18
C PHE A 258 22.35 1.27 1.02
N LEU A 259 21.74 2.33 1.54
CA LEU A 259 22.32 3.67 1.53
C LEU A 259 23.57 3.72 2.42
N ALA A 260 23.50 3.16 3.64
CA ALA A 260 24.64 3.04 4.53
C ALA A 260 25.77 2.21 3.89
N TYR A 261 25.44 1.06 3.30
CA TYR A 261 26.40 0.25 2.53
C TYR A 261 27.07 1.06 1.41
N ALA A 262 26.28 1.77 0.59
CA ALA A 262 26.79 2.53 -0.54
C ALA A 262 27.78 3.61 -0.09
N VAL A 263 27.47 4.32 1.01
CA VAL A 263 28.36 5.33 1.59
C VAL A 263 29.64 4.69 2.15
N LEU A 264 29.52 3.64 2.96
CA LEU A 264 30.67 2.98 3.59
C LEU A 264 31.64 2.40 2.56
N ASP A 265 31.10 1.66 1.57
CA ASP A 265 31.92 1.07 0.51
C ASP A 265 32.50 2.16 -0.41
N PHE A 266 31.78 3.27 -0.64
CA PHE A 266 32.31 4.39 -1.43
C PHE A 266 33.51 5.05 -0.73
N LEU A 267 33.41 5.31 0.57
CA LEU A 267 34.53 5.85 1.37
C LEU A 267 35.73 4.89 1.39
N SER A 268 35.48 3.58 1.54
CA SER A 268 36.54 2.56 1.44
C SER A 268 37.18 2.55 0.05
N ALA A 269 36.39 2.55 -1.01
CA ALA A 269 36.88 2.50 -2.38
C ALA A 269 37.69 3.77 -2.74
N ALA A 270 37.22 4.94 -2.30
CA ALA A 270 37.88 6.22 -2.49
C ALA A 270 39.23 6.27 -1.75
N SER A 271 39.25 5.91 -0.45
CA SER A 271 40.49 5.91 0.35
C SER A 271 41.56 4.97 -0.21
N ARG A 272 41.15 3.82 -0.75
CA ARG A 272 42.05 2.82 -1.35
C ARG A 272 42.39 3.10 -2.82
N HIS A 273 41.87 4.18 -3.40
CA HIS A 273 42.04 4.50 -4.83
C HIS A 273 41.68 3.31 -5.72
N ALA A 274 40.57 2.62 -5.42
CA ALA A 274 40.18 1.35 -6.01
C ALA A 274 39.65 1.49 -7.46
N VAL A 275 40.45 2.09 -8.34
CA VAL A 275 40.13 2.39 -9.73
C VAL A 275 41.08 1.62 -10.63
N LYS A 276 40.52 0.89 -11.61
CA LYS A 276 41.29 0.21 -12.63
C LYS A 276 41.34 1.10 -13.88
N PRO A 277 42.53 1.47 -14.41
CA PRO A 277 42.62 2.27 -15.61
C PRO A 277 42.16 1.48 -16.83
N PHE A 278 41.50 2.18 -17.77
CA PHE A 278 41.09 1.65 -19.07
C PHE A 278 40.87 2.80 -20.05
N ALA A 279 40.97 2.53 -21.36
CA ALA A 279 40.59 3.48 -22.41
C ALA A 279 39.06 3.44 -22.64
N PRO A 280 38.33 4.57 -22.49
CA PRO A 280 36.88 4.60 -22.69
C PRO A 280 36.47 4.31 -24.14
N VAL A 281 35.35 3.62 -24.31
CA VAL A 281 34.79 3.23 -25.62
C VAL A 281 33.39 3.82 -25.77
N ALA A 282 33.20 4.78 -26.69
CA ALA A 282 31.93 5.50 -26.87
C ALA A 282 30.73 4.59 -27.16
N ARG A 283 30.94 3.47 -27.88
CA ARG A 283 29.88 2.46 -28.09
C ARG A 283 29.34 1.90 -26.78
N GLN A 284 30.18 1.74 -25.77
CA GLN A 284 29.75 1.22 -24.47
C GLN A 284 29.00 2.27 -23.66
N ASP A 285 29.27 3.56 -23.84
CA ASP A 285 28.45 4.63 -23.25
C ASP A 285 27.03 4.58 -23.82
N MET A 286 26.87 4.43 -25.14
CA MET A 286 25.57 4.27 -25.77
C MET A 286 24.82 3.03 -25.25
N ILE A 287 25.50 1.90 -25.12
CA ILE A 287 24.90 0.67 -24.58
C ILE A 287 24.49 0.86 -23.12
N ALA A 288 25.32 1.48 -22.29
CA ALA A 288 25.00 1.72 -20.89
C ALA A 288 23.78 2.64 -20.73
N VAL A 289 23.72 3.73 -21.51
CA VAL A 289 22.57 4.65 -21.51
C VAL A 289 21.31 3.95 -22.00
N ALA A 290 21.37 3.29 -23.16
CA ALA A 290 20.21 2.61 -23.74
C ALA A 290 19.70 1.49 -22.82
N SER A 291 20.58 0.59 -22.36
CA SER A 291 20.19 -0.51 -21.47
C SER A 291 19.67 -0.01 -20.12
N GLY A 292 20.30 1.01 -19.52
CA GLY A 292 19.85 1.59 -18.27
C GLY A 292 18.46 2.24 -18.38
N VAL A 293 18.23 3.02 -19.44
CA VAL A 293 16.92 3.66 -19.69
C VAL A 293 15.85 2.60 -19.98
N VAL A 294 16.12 1.62 -20.84
CA VAL A 294 15.18 0.54 -21.16
C VAL A 294 14.82 -0.24 -19.90
N LEU A 295 15.81 -0.61 -19.08
CA LEU A 295 15.57 -1.34 -17.84
C LEU A 295 14.75 -0.49 -16.84
N ALA A 296 15.05 0.80 -16.72
CA ALA A 296 14.28 1.71 -15.87
C ALA A 296 12.81 1.80 -16.33
N LEU A 297 12.57 1.92 -17.63
CA LEU A 297 11.22 1.96 -18.21
C LEU A 297 10.47 0.64 -17.97
N LEU A 298 11.13 -0.51 -18.14
CA LEU A 298 10.55 -1.82 -17.84
C LEU A 298 10.18 -1.94 -16.36
N VAL A 299 11.10 -1.61 -15.45
CA VAL A 299 10.84 -1.66 -14.00
C VAL A 299 9.71 -0.71 -13.60
N MET A 300 9.68 0.51 -14.13
CA MET A 300 8.58 1.46 -13.86
C MET A 300 7.25 0.96 -14.41
N THR A 301 7.26 0.30 -15.58
CA THR A 301 6.07 -0.27 -16.19
C THR A 301 5.50 -1.39 -15.34
N PHE A 302 6.32 -2.31 -14.85
CA PHE A 302 5.89 -3.47 -14.05
C PHE A 302 5.97 -3.25 -12.54
N HIS A 303 6.22 -2.03 -12.08
CA HIS A 303 6.48 -1.74 -10.66
C HIS A 303 5.32 -2.17 -9.76
N ARG A 304 4.08 -2.04 -10.23
CA ARG A 304 2.90 -2.47 -9.47
C ARG A 304 2.83 -3.99 -9.32
N TRP A 305 3.19 -4.73 -10.36
CA TRP A 305 3.21 -6.19 -10.30
C TRP A 305 4.32 -6.71 -9.39
N ILE A 306 5.51 -6.08 -9.44
CA ILE A 306 6.69 -6.51 -8.67
C ILE A 306 6.60 -6.05 -7.20
N PHE A 307 6.19 -4.80 -6.96
CA PHE A 307 6.29 -4.14 -5.66
C PHE A 307 4.94 -3.68 -5.08
N GLY A 308 3.83 -3.89 -5.79
CA GLY A 308 2.49 -3.60 -5.31
C GLY A 308 2.03 -2.14 -5.48
N VAL A 309 2.91 -1.22 -5.90
CA VAL A 309 2.60 0.22 -6.02
C VAL A 309 2.82 0.74 -7.43
N LYS A 310 1.91 1.59 -7.91
CA LYS A 310 1.99 2.23 -9.23
C LYS A 310 2.75 3.56 -9.13
N VAL A 311 3.84 3.70 -9.88
CA VAL A 311 4.75 4.86 -9.81
C VAL A 311 4.61 5.83 -10.98
N VAL A 312 4.06 5.37 -12.11
CA VAL A 312 3.85 6.18 -13.31
C VAL A 312 2.44 5.98 -13.86
N PRO A 313 1.80 6.99 -14.49
CA PRO A 313 0.43 6.89 -15.00
C PRO A 313 0.22 5.75 -16.00
N TRP A 314 1.23 5.43 -16.80
CA TRP A 314 1.22 4.39 -17.84
C TRP A 314 1.66 3.00 -17.36
N GLY A 315 2.03 2.84 -16.09
CA GLY A 315 2.45 1.54 -15.53
C GLY A 315 1.27 0.57 -15.41
N VAL A 316 1.57 -0.72 -15.59
CA VAL A 316 0.64 -1.86 -15.54
C VAL A 316 0.62 -2.50 -14.16
#